data_AF-A0A6V7NPY7-F1
#
_entry.id   AF-A0A6V7NPY7-F1
#
_cell.length_a   1.000
_cell.length_b   1.000
_cell.length_c   1.000
_cell.angle_alpha   90.00
_cell.angle_beta   90.00
_cell.angle_gamma   90.00
#
_symmetry.space_group_name_H-M   'P 1'
#
loop_
_entity.id
_entity.type
_entity.pdbx_description
1 polymer ?
#
loop_
_entity_poly.entity_id
_entity_poly.type
_entity_poly.pdbx_seq_one_letter_code
_entity_poly.pdbx_strand_id
1 'polypeptide(L)'
;MSAAVARVERLLGYGFRDRRLLREALTHPSAAAESGRSYQRLEFVGDAALGLAFSNYLYLTNPDVGPGSLSVLRAANISTEKLARVAVRHRLYPLLRRNSPRLDQLVSQFTEAVLQEPEDDLVGLLYGGSTVKAPRS
;
A
#
# COMPACT_ATOMS: atom_id res chain seq x y z
N MET A 1 0.97 -16.57 -11.82
CA MET A 1 -0.12 -15.87 -11.09
C MET A 1 -0.66 -16.64 -9.88
N SER A 2 -0.97 -17.94 -9.99
CA SER A 2 -1.54 -18.74 -8.89
C SER A 2 -0.73 -18.69 -7.58
N ALA A 3 0.60 -18.79 -7.65
CA ALA A 3 1.48 -18.71 -6.48
C ALA A 3 1.46 -17.34 -5.77
N ALA A 4 1.38 -16.24 -6.52
CA ALA A 4 1.31 -14.89 -5.96
C ALA A 4 0.00 -14.69 -5.18
N VAL A 5 -1.13 -15.12 -5.76
CA VAL A 5 -2.44 -15.13 -5.10
C VAL A 5 -2.39 -15.89 -3.77
N ALA A 6 -1.88 -17.13 -3.78
CA ALA A 6 -1.77 -17.93 -2.56
C ALA A 6 -0.80 -17.34 -1.52
N ARG A 7 0.22 -16.58 -1.95
CA ARG A 7 1.11 -15.86 -1.03
C ARG A 7 0.38 -14.71 -0.35
N VAL A 8 -0.39 -13.92 -1.10
CA VAL A 8 -1.18 -12.80 -0.53
C VAL A 8 -2.27 -13.31 0.40
N GLU A 9 -3.01 -14.36 0.02
CA GLU A 9 -4.03 -14.96 0.91
C GLU A 9 -3.44 -15.38 2.27
N ARG A 10 -2.23 -15.97 2.26
CA ARG A 10 -1.51 -16.32 3.50
C ARG A 10 -1.04 -15.11 4.29
N LEU A 11 -0.53 -14.07 3.62
CA LEU A 11 -0.09 -12.83 4.27
C LEU A 11 -1.25 -12.11 4.96
N LEU A 12 -2.44 -12.16 4.35
CA LEU A 12 -3.64 -11.52 4.89
C LEU A 12 -4.42 -12.40 5.87
N GLY A 13 -4.11 -13.70 5.95
CA GLY A 13 -4.95 -14.67 6.66
C GLY A 13 -6.37 -14.75 6.10
N TYR A 14 -6.57 -14.41 4.82
CA TYR A 14 -7.88 -14.27 4.20
C TYR A 14 -7.95 -14.98 2.85
N GLY A 15 -8.91 -15.89 2.72
CA GLY A 15 -9.23 -16.55 1.45
C GLY A 15 -10.25 -15.75 0.65
N PHE A 16 -9.89 -15.31 -0.56
CA PHE A 16 -10.80 -14.52 -1.38
C PHE A 16 -11.90 -15.42 -1.97
N ARG A 17 -13.17 -15.03 -1.75
CA ARG A 17 -14.33 -15.69 -2.39
C ARG A 17 -14.23 -15.63 -3.92
N ASP A 18 -13.81 -14.48 -4.46
CA ASP A 18 -13.50 -14.32 -5.87
C ASP A 18 -12.03 -13.96 -6.06
N ARG A 19 -11.21 -14.97 -6.39
CA ARG A 19 -9.78 -14.79 -6.66
C ARG A 19 -9.48 -13.94 -7.89
N ARG A 20 -10.47 -13.66 -8.76
CA ARG A 20 -10.28 -12.74 -9.90
C ARG A 20 -10.03 -11.31 -9.44
N LEU A 21 -10.68 -10.88 -8.36
CA LEU A 21 -10.44 -9.56 -7.75
C LEU A 21 -9.01 -9.44 -7.23
N LEU A 22 -8.49 -10.48 -6.58
CA LEU A 22 -7.09 -10.48 -6.14
C LEU A 22 -6.10 -10.50 -7.32
N ARG A 23 -6.41 -11.19 -8.41
CA ARG A 23 -5.59 -11.14 -9.64
C ARG A 23 -5.60 -9.74 -10.26
N GLU A 24 -6.75 -9.08 -10.30
CA GLU A 24 -6.89 -7.69 -10.77
C GLU A 24 -6.09 -6.72 -9.88
N ALA A 25 -6.21 -6.85 -8.56
CA ALA A 25 -5.44 -6.06 -7.59
C ALA A 25 -3.92 -6.26 -7.72
N LEU A 26 -3.47 -7.45 -8.16
CA LEU A 26 -2.07 -7.76 -8.41
C LEU A 26 -1.62 -7.50 -9.86
N THR A 27 -2.39 -6.74 -10.65
CA THR A 27 -2.03 -6.43 -12.05
C THR A 27 -1.86 -4.93 -12.26
N HIS A 28 -0.62 -4.51 -12.55
CA HIS A 28 -0.27 -3.14 -12.91
C HIS A 28 -0.76 -2.79 -14.34
N PRO A 29 -1.16 -1.53 -14.61
CA PRO A 29 -1.61 -1.09 -15.94
C PRO A 29 -0.69 -1.50 -17.09
N SER A 30 0.63 -1.46 -16.89
CA SER A 30 1.61 -1.87 -17.92
C SER A 30 1.54 -3.35 -18.33
N ALA A 31 0.93 -4.21 -17.51
CA ALA A 31 0.72 -5.62 -17.83
C ALA A 31 -0.76 -5.98 -18.06
N ALA A 32 -1.65 -4.99 -18.10
CA ALA A 32 -3.09 -5.20 -18.24
C ALA A 32 -3.56 -5.49 -19.69
N ALA A 33 -2.65 -5.44 -20.68
CA ALA A 33 -2.96 -5.52 -22.11
C ALA A 33 -3.86 -6.69 -22.52
N GLU A 34 -3.70 -7.88 -21.90
CA GLU A 34 -4.49 -9.08 -22.25
C GLU A 34 -5.89 -9.14 -21.62
N SER A 35 -6.14 -8.40 -20.53
CA SER A 35 -7.39 -8.51 -19.75
C SER A 35 -8.18 -7.22 -19.65
N GLY A 36 -7.57 -6.09 -20.02
CA GLY A 36 -8.12 -4.75 -19.86
C GLY A 36 -8.37 -4.32 -18.40
N ARG A 37 -8.01 -5.16 -17.42
CA ARG A 37 -8.27 -4.93 -16.00
C ARG A 37 -6.96 -4.82 -15.24
N SER A 38 -6.75 -3.66 -14.65
CA SER A 38 -5.65 -3.34 -13.75
C SER A 38 -6.21 -3.05 -12.35
N TYR A 39 -5.33 -2.89 -11.37
CA TYR A 39 -5.75 -2.54 -10.02
C TYR A 39 -6.46 -1.18 -9.91
N GLN A 40 -6.41 -0.29 -10.91
CA GLN A 40 -6.79 1.13 -10.79
C GLN A 40 -8.24 1.35 -10.30
N ARG A 41 -9.19 0.51 -10.74
CA ARG A 41 -10.57 0.61 -10.25
C ARG A 41 -10.73 0.12 -8.82
N LEU A 42 -9.97 -0.90 -8.44
CA LEU A 42 -9.93 -1.40 -7.08
C LEU A 42 -9.21 -0.43 -6.14
N GLU A 43 -8.17 0.27 -6.64
CA GLU A 43 -7.47 1.34 -5.93
C GLU A 43 -8.41 2.49 -5.56
N PHE A 44 -9.26 2.93 -6.50
CA PHE A 44 -10.25 3.97 -6.23
C PHE A 44 -11.17 3.62 -5.05
N VAL A 45 -11.67 2.38 -4.99
CA VAL A 45 -12.53 1.91 -3.89
C VAL A 45 -11.69 1.69 -2.61
N GLY A 46 -10.49 1.16 -2.77
CA GLY A 46 -9.56 0.86 -1.68
C GLY A 46 -9.12 2.11 -0.92
N ASP A 47 -8.87 3.22 -1.62
CA ASP A 47 -8.48 4.50 -1.02
C ASP A 47 -9.58 5.05 -0.10
N ALA A 48 -10.83 5.05 -0.59
CA ALA A 48 -11.98 5.46 0.23
C ALA A 48 -12.20 4.53 1.44
N ALA A 49 -12.09 3.22 1.24
CA ALA A 49 -12.25 2.23 2.31
C ALA A 49 -11.17 2.36 3.39
N LEU A 50 -9.91 2.53 2.98
CA LEU A 50 -8.78 2.76 3.89
C LEU A 50 -8.94 4.09 4.64
N GLY A 51 -9.38 5.13 3.93
CA GLY A 51 -9.79 6.43 4.46
C GLY A 51 -10.76 6.31 5.63
N LEU A 52 -11.84 5.56 5.43
CA LEU A 52 -12.86 5.35 6.45
C LEU A 52 -12.34 4.52 7.63
N ALA A 53 -11.63 3.41 7.36
CA ALA A 53 -11.09 2.54 8.40
C ALA A 53 -10.14 3.29 9.35
N PHE A 54 -9.21 4.08 8.80
CA PHE A 54 -8.31 4.92 9.60
C PHE A 54 -9.06 6.02 10.35
N SER A 55 -10.05 6.66 9.72
CA SER A 55 -10.86 7.70 10.40
C SER A 55 -11.58 7.12 11.61
N ASN A 56 -12.18 5.93 11.46
CA ASN A 56 -12.86 5.23 12.54
C ASN A 56 -11.87 4.82 13.65
N TYR A 57 -10.70 4.28 13.28
CA TYR A 57 -9.66 3.94 14.24
C TYR A 57 -9.19 5.16 15.05
N LEU A 58 -8.87 6.27 14.38
CA LEU A 58 -8.41 7.49 15.05
C LEU A 58 -9.48 8.07 15.98
N TYR A 59 -10.73 8.10 15.53
CA TYR A 59 -11.86 8.58 16.33
C TYR A 59 -12.03 7.76 17.62
N LEU A 60 -11.99 6.42 17.53
CA LEU A 60 -12.18 5.54 18.67
C LEU A 60 -10.98 5.52 19.64
N THR A 61 -9.76 5.68 19.12
CA THR A 61 -8.53 5.61 19.94
C THR A 61 -8.08 6.94 20.51
N ASN A 62 -8.63 8.07 20.03
CA ASN A 62 -8.26 9.42 20.46
C ASN A 62 -9.51 10.24 20.84
N PRO A 63 -10.27 9.84 21.89
CA PRO A 63 -11.56 10.44 22.21
C PRO A 63 -11.47 11.94 22.57
N ASP A 64 -10.33 12.38 23.10
CA ASP A 64 -10.11 13.76 23.53
C ASP A 64 -9.52 14.67 22.44
N VAL A 65 -9.25 14.13 21.24
CA VAL A 65 -8.62 14.87 20.15
C VAL A 65 -9.66 15.55 19.28
N GLY A 66 -9.53 16.87 19.10
CA GLY A 66 -10.45 17.65 18.28
C GLY A 66 -10.38 17.32 16.77
N PRO A 67 -11.43 17.68 16.00
CA PRO A 67 -11.59 17.30 14.59
C PRO A 67 -10.46 17.81 13.67
N GLY A 68 -9.89 18.98 13.96
CA GLY A 68 -8.75 19.52 13.21
C GLY A 68 -7.51 18.63 13.32
N SER A 69 -7.14 18.25 14.55
CA SER A 69 -6.01 17.36 14.80
C SER A 69 -6.27 15.94 14.25
N LEU A 70 -7.49 15.41 14.36
CA LEU A 70 -7.85 14.13 13.72
C LEU A 70 -7.65 14.16 12.20
N SER A 71 -7.95 15.30 11.56
CA SER A 71 -7.75 15.48 10.12
C SER A 71 -6.28 15.49 9.73
N VAL A 72 -5.43 16.16 10.53
CA VAL A 72 -3.97 16.15 10.37
C VAL A 72 -3.40 14.74 10.56
N LEU A 73 -3.82 14.05 11.63
CA LEU A 73 -3.42 12.67 11.92
C LEU A 73 -3.81 11.73 10.78
N ARG A 74 -5.02 11.86 10.25
CA ARG A 74 -5.50 11.07 9.11
C ARG A 74 -4.63 11.31 7.88
N ALA A 75 -4.42 12.57 7.50
CA ALA A 75 -3.60 12.92 6.33
C ALA A 75 -2.15 12.42 6.47
N ALA A 76 -1.58 12.51 7.67
CA ALA A 76 -0.23 12.01 7.94
C ALA A 76 -0.12 10.49 7.87
N ASN A 77 -1.18 9.73 8.20
CA ASN A 77 -1.16 8.27 8.23
C ASN A 77 -1.56 7.60 6.91
N ILE A 78 -2.42 8.24 6.14
CA ILE A 78 -2.88 7.73 4.83
C ILE A 78 -2.09 8.43 3.73
N SER A 79 -0.77 8.33 3.80
CA SER A 79 0.11 8.86 2.75
C SER A 79 0.59 7.73 1.85
N THR A 80 0.68 8.00 0.55
CA THR A 80 1.25 7.08 -0.45
C THR A 80 2.61 6.55 0.00
N GLU A 81 3.40 7.37 0.68
CA GLU A 81 4.74 7.03 1.14
C GLU A 81 4.73 5.99 2.27
N LYS A 82 3.84 6.13 3.26
CA LYS A 82 3.70 5.14 4.34
C LYS A 82 3.22 3.81 3.79
N LEU A 83 2.22 3.84 2.90
CA LEU A 83 1.70 2.64 2.26
C LEU A 83 2.76 1.95 1.39
N ALA A 84 3.60 2.72 0.69
CA ALA A 84 4.72 2.17 -0.08
C ALA A 84 5.75 1.46 0.81
N ARG A 85 6.13 2.05 1.96
CA ARG A 85 7.04 1.41 2.92
C ARG A 85 6.48 0.10 3.47
N VAL A 86 5.19 0.10 3.83
CA VAL A 86 4.49 -1.12 4.26
C VAL A 86 4.52 -2.18 3.15
N ALA A 87 4.26 -1.80 1.90
CA ALA A 87 4.31 -2.72 0.77
C ALA A 87 5.71 -3.31 0.52
N VAL A 88 6.78 -2.52 0.73
CA VAL A 88 8.17 -2.99 0.68
C VAL A 88 8.46 -3.99 1.79
N ARG A 89 8.14 -3.65 3.05
CA ARG A 89 8.39 -4.52 4.21
C ARG A 89 7.67 -5.86 4.10
N HIS A 90 6.46 -5.88 3.54
CA HIS A 90 5.71 -7.12 3.29
C HIS A 90 6.05 -7.80 1.96
N ARG A 91 7.04 -7.29 1.20
CA ARG A 91 7.47 -7.83 -0.10
C ARG A 91 6.30 -8.03 -1.07
N LEU A 92 5.40 -7.04 -1.15
CA LEU A 92 4.25 -7.08 -2.03
C LEU A 92 4.62 -6.80 -3.49
N TYR A 93 5.61 -5.93 -3.73
CA TYR A 93 6.00 -5.56 -5.10
C TYR A 93 6.41 -6.76 -5.97
N PRO A 94 7.22 -7.74 -5.52
CA PRO A 94 7.51 -8.95 -6.29
C PRO A 94 6.28 -9.77 -6.70
N LEU A 95 5.15 -9.63 -6.00
CA LEU A 95 3.90 -10.34 -6.31
C LEU A 95 3.07 -9.63 -7.40
N LEU A 96 3.39 -8.38 -7.71
CA LEU A 96 2.70 -7.55 -8.69
C LEU A 96 3.09 -7.95 -10.13
N ARG A 97 2.11 -8.30 -10.95
CA ARG A 97 2.27 -8.47 -12.40
C ARG A 97 2.47 -7.10 -13.03
N ARG A 98 3.58 -6.91 -13.74
CA ARG A 98 3.95 -5.65 -14.38
C ARG A 98 4.87 -5.92 -15.56
N ASN A 99 4.91 -4.96 -16.47
CA ASN A 99 5.84 -4.94 -17.60
C ASN A 99 6.41 -3.52 -17.74
N SER A 100 7.23 -3.10 -16.77
CA SER A 100 7.83 -1.76 -16.76
C SER A 100 9.22 -1.80 -16.11
N PRO A 101 10.30 -1.95 -16.90
CA PRO A 101 11.67 -1.98 -16.39
C PRO A 101 12.05 -0.71 -15.63
N ARG A 102 11.53 0.45 -16.06
CA ARG A 102 11.71 1.73 -15.36
C ARG A 102 11.12 1.70 -13.96
N LEU A 103 9.92 1.14 -13.81
CA LEU A 103 9.28 1.00 -12.50
C LEU A 103 10.10 0.05 -11.60
N ASP A 104 10.61 -1.04 -12.16
CA ASP A 104 11.46 -1.98 -11.44
C ASP A 104 12.72 -1.32 -10.88
N GLN A 105 13.38 -0.46 -11.65
CA GLN A 105 14.55 0.28 -11.20
C GLN A 105 14.20 1.22 -10.04
N LEU A 106 13.12 2.01 -10.16
CA LEU A 106 12.70 2.97 -9.14
C LEU A 106 12.30 2.27 -7.84
N VAL A 107 11.56 1.17 -7.93
CA VAL A 107 11.14 0.42 -6.74
C VAL A 107 12.29 -0.32 -6.09
N SER A 108 13.29 -0.77 -6.86
CA SER A 108 14.52 -1.37 -6.31
C SER A 108 15.29 -0.35 -5.46
N GLN A 109 15.53 0.85 -6.00
CA GLN A 109 16.19 1.94 -5.26
C GLN A 109 15.43 2.33 -4.00
N PHE A 110 14.09 2.44 -4.09
CA PHE A 110 13.25 2.73 -2.94
C PHE A 110 13.31 1.59 -1.89
N THR A 111 13.30 0.34 -2.34
CA THR A 111 13.39 -0.84 -1.45
C THR A 111 14.71 -0.86 -0.69
N GLU A 112 15.83 -0.59 -1.37
CA GLU A 112 17.14 -0.49 -0.75
C GLU A 112 17.16 0.58 0.34
N ALA A 113 16.62 1.77 0.06
CA ALA A 113 16.55 2.86 1.04
C ALA A 113 15.71 2.47 2.28
N VAL A 114 14.51 1.91 2.07
CA VAL A 114 13.58 1.54 3.15
C VAL A 114 14.13 0.42 4.05
N LEU A 115 14.89 -0.53 3.49
CA LEU A 115 15.48 -1.62 4.26
C LEU A 115 16.64 -1.18 5.16
N GLN A 116 17.21 0.02 4.94
CA GLN A 116 18.19 0.62 5.84
C GLN A 116 17.54 1.45 6.97
N GLU A 117 16.22 1.71 6.89
CA GLU A 117 15.48 2.44 7.94
C GLU A 117 15.17 1.49 9.12
N PRO A 118 15.29 1.94 10.38
CA PRO A 118 14.90 1.15 11.54
C PRO A 118 13.39 0.83 11.53
N GLU A 119 13.01 -0.38 11.97
CA GLU A 119 11.61 -0.86 11.94
C GLU A 119 10.67 -0.06 12.87
N ASP A 120 11.17 0.47 13.99
CA ASP A 120 10.38 1.14 15.03
C ASP A 120 9.83 2.53 14.65
N ASP A 121 10.25 3.09 13.51
CA ASP A 121 9.71 4.37 13.04
C ASP A 121 8.23 4.28 12.63
N LEU A 122 7.67 3.08 12.41
CA LEU A 122 6.25 2.92 12.09
C LEU A 122 5.30 3.41 13.19
N VAL A 123 5.72 3.36 14.46
CA VAL A 123 4.92 3.79 15.62
C VAL A 123 5.18 5.27 15.96
N GLY A 124 6.38 5.79 15.68
CA GLY A 124 6.79 7.18 15.95
C GLY A 124 6.36 8.24 14.91
N LEU A 125 5.79 7.83 13.78
CA LEU A 125 5.52 8.63 12.57
C LEU A 125 4.31 9.61 12.67
N LEU A 126 4.18 10.34 13.77
CA LEU A 126 3.41 11.58 13.78
C LEU A 126 4.08 12.66 12.90
N TYR A 127 5.39 12.55 12.64
CA TYR A 127 6.14 13.49 11.83
C TYR A 127 7.19 12.79 10.96
N GLY A 128 7.01 12.88 9.64
CA GLY A 128 8.06 12.82 8.61
C GLY A 128 9.06 11.66 8.65
N GLY A 129 8.80 10.60 7.87
CA GLY A 129 9.80 9.60 7.52
C GLY A 129 10.79 10.13 6.48
N SER A 130 12.03 9.65 6.54
CA SER A 130 13.23 10.22 5.89
C SER A 130 13.27 10.21 4.35
N THR A 131 13.91 11.27 3.83
CA THR A 131 14.65 11.56 2.56
C THR A 131 14.26 10.98 1.19
N VAL A 132 13.68 9.78 1.03
CA VAL A 132 13.43 9.20 -0.30
C VAL A 132 11.92 9.03 -0.55
N LYS A 133 11.41 9.74 -1.55
CA LYS A 133 9.98 9.70 -1.90
C LYS A 133 9.62 8.41 -2.63
N ALA A 134 8.44 7.87 -2.33
CA ALA A 134 7.88 6.74 -3.05
C ALA A 134 7.75 7.06 -4.55
N PRO A 135 8.10 6.12 -5.46
CA PRO A 135 7.89 6.30 -6.88
C PRO A 135 6.41 6.48 -7.17
N ARG A 136 6.04 7.49 -7.97
CA ARG A 136 4.68 7.61 -8.51
C ARG A 136 4.59 6.79 -9.79
N SER A 137 3.54 5.98 -9.89
CA SER A 137 3.15 5.24 -11.10
C SER A 137 2.63 6.19 -12.18
#